data_AF-A0A7S0D1E3-F1
#
_entry.id   AF-A0A7S0D1E3-F1
#
_cell.length_a   1.000
_cell.length_b   1.000
_cell.length_c   1.000
_cell.angle_alpha   90.00
_cell.angle_beta   90.00
_cell.angle_gamma   90.00
#
_symmetry.space_group_name_H-M   'P 1'
#
loop_
_entity.id
_entity.type
_entity.pdbx_description
1 polymer ?
#
loop_
_entity_poly.entity_id
_entity_poly.type
_entity_poly.pdbx_seq_one_letter_code
_entity_poly.pdbx_strand_id
1 'polypeptide(L)'
;AGGAPSSPMASPAMPADSLAALDSDGSPRHLVVDALNLLTDYFLPDFRGAAKGDAWTMLAVLRRRVAGFLEACANTTPALVPHFVIDAGWQSEEAATKWRKRREKEVRTHARDIPLSADTFLADALRAAGAKVYQVEGEDGDDIVAVLAQALGATSLILSADRDMFRYDHTVLPDAPKRVAASFSFAEVENNFKQNRAPRFGVALHASPTKQPKEGVSRRGAEDVPRFDSAEDFDSWSRPYDKLKTVVDDPRRGYVRGACSPQTRAFGNLHGHSRALRLAAYRAMGARGSVRERFPEWDDANDDVRWEDADVDVDGGTSDEEAETRTAETFLNAAYSASNAASFDAHVSALRWLRQRDPAWRFASARGEDDTHTFRGFARFAIVAECFAAARRSQDKDVSVLATALAMRERAEKESETARENVARGMSEKKQKEIDALFAFPPASHRSSLCSERACGARFVLSKGERAFLAEKGYAPPTRCKPCRDARKASRGGRGAPRANLSAVSATPSSPVRAPSPGGTPGGPQVGVRPPRTLKAPSLSTDAAETAEKLAALAVSRGEADE
;
A
#
# COMPACT_ATOMS: atom_id res chain seq x y z
N ALA A 1 24.85 43.02 -44.61
CA ALA A 1 24.38 42.96 -43.21
C ALA A 1 23.24 41.94 -43.13
N GLY A 2 23.56 40.67 -42.95
CA GLY A 2 22.58 39.59 -42.80
C GLY A 2 22.61 39.11 -41.35
N GLY A 3 21.60 39.48 -40.57
CA GLY A 3 21.43 39.00 -39.20
C GLY A 3 20.82 37.62 -39.21
N ALA A 4 21.52 36.63 -38.63
CA ALA A 4 20.97 35.31 -38.37
C ALA A 4 19.83 35.41 -37.34
N PRO A 5 18.73 34.66 -37.50
CA PRO A 5 17.70 34.58 -36.48
C PRO A 5 18.27 33.84 -35.28
N SER A 6 18.18 34.47 -34.10
CA SER A 6 18.50 33.85 -32.82
C SER A 6 17.58 32.65 -32.59
N SER A 7 18.18 31.47 -32.41
CA SER A 7 17.45 30.29 -31.98
C SER A 7 16.74 30.58 -30.64
N PRO A 8 15.48 30.16 -30.47
CA PRO A 8 14.82 30.29 -29.19
C PRO A 8 15.56 29.42 -28.17
N MET A 9 15.95 30.01 -27.05
CA MET A 9 16.63 29.34 -25.95
C MET A 9 15.81 28.11 -25.52
N ALA A 10 16.29 26.92 -25.86
CA ALA A 10 15.79 25.67 -25.30
C ALA A 10 16.42 25.47 -23.92
N SER A 11 15.63 25.66 -22.85
CA SER A 11 15.81 25.03 -21.53
C SER A 11 14.76 25.52 -20.51
N PRO A 12 14.37 24.67 -19.53
CA PRO A 12 15.30 23.86 -18.75
C PRO A 12 15.31 22.39 -19.11
N ALA A 13 16.49 21.90 -19.46
CA ALA A 13 16.91 20.55 -19.06
C ALA A 13 16.55 20.33 -17.58
N MET A 14 16.11 19.12 -17.24
CA MET A 14 16.02 18.73 -15.83
C MET A 14 17.34 19.08 -15.12
N PRO A 15 17.28 19.54 -13.87
CA PRO A 15 18.45 20.10 -13.22
C PRO A 15 19.44 18.97 -12.90
N ALA A 16 20.74 19.31 -12.96
CA ALA A 16 21.86 18.37 -12.85
C ALA A 16 21.91 17.54 -11.54
N ASP A 17 21.02 17.80 -10.57
CA ASP A 17 20.96 17.13 -9.26
C ASP A 17 20.02 15.91 -9.21
N SER A 18 19.17 15.69 -10.22
CA SER A 18 18.34 14.48 -10.30
C SER A 18 19.16 13.28 -10.75
N LEU A 19 19.00 12.13 -10.09
CA LEU A 19 19.61 10.87 -10.57
C LEU A 19 19.20 10.52 -12.02
N ALA A 20 18.04 11.00 -12.48
CA ALA A 20 17.61 10.83 -13.87
C ALA A 20 18.58 11.49 -14.87
N ALA A 21 19.08 12.69 -14.52
CA ALA A 21 19.94 13.50 -15.37
C ALA A 21 21.45 13.22 -15.17
N LEU A 22 21.83 12.72 -14.00
CA LEU A 22 23.22 12.37 -13.70
C LEU A 22 23.71 11.21 -14.57
N ASP A 23 24.90 11.38 -15.14
CA ASP A 23 25.58 10.42 -16.03
C ASP A 23 24.73 9.99 -17.25
N SER A 24 23.76 10.81 -17.64
CA SER A 24 22.88 10.57 -18.80
C SER A 24 23.53 11.03 -20.11
N ASP A 25 23.40 10.22 -21.15
CA ASP A 25 23.74 10.57 -22.54
C ASP A 25 22.59 11.26 -23.30
N GLY A 26 21.43 11.43 -22.64
CA GLY A 26 20.23 12.04 -23.19
C GLY A 26 19.22 11.02 -23.75
N SER A 27 19.59 9.74 -23.85
CA SER A 27 18.68 8.66 -24.21
C SER A 27 17.69 8.34 -23.08
N PRO A 28 16.47 7.86 -23.40
CA PRO A 28 15.52 7.43 -22.37
C PRO A 28 16.12 6.40 -21.43
N ARG A 29 15.85 6.54 -20.13
CA ARG A 29 16.39 5.64 -19.09
C ARG A 29 15.31 4.75 -18.52
N HIS A 30 15.62 3.48 -18.36
CA HIS A 30 14.76 2.55 -17.64
C HIS A 30 14.75 2.88 -16.15
N LEU A 31 13.57 2.91 -15.54
CA LEU A 31 13.37 3.08 -14.11
C LEU A 31 12.63 1.87 -13.55
N VAL A 32 13.32 1.02 -12.81
CA VAL A 32 12.68 -0.09 -12.08
C VAL A 32 12.15 0.43 -10.76
N VAL A 33 10.85 0.26 -10.53
CA VAL A 33 10.13 0.81 -9.39
C VAL A 33 9.64 -0.34 -8.52
N ASP A 34 10.09 -0.35 -7.27
CA ASP A 34 9.46 -1.12 -6.20
C ASP A 34 8.11 -0.45 -5.88
N ALA A 35 7.03 -1.00 -6.43
CA ALA A 35 5.76 -0.32 -6.45
C ALA A 35 5.04 -0.35 -5.09
N LEU A 36 5.24 -1.42 -4.30
CA LEU A 36 4.62 -1.55 -2.98
C LEU A 36 5.29 -0.63 -1.96
N ASN A 37 6.58 -0.34 -2.10
CA ASN A 37 7.25 0.70 -1.33
C ASN A 37 6.61 2.09 -1.50
N LEU A 38 6.11 2.38 -2.71
CA LEU A 38 5.42 3.63 -3.03
C LEU A 38 3.91 3.59 -2.77
N LEU A 39 3.32 2.43 -2.45
CA LEU A 39 1.87 2.27 -2.34
C LEU A 39 1.27 3.24 -1.31
N THR A 40 1.82 3.30 -0.09
CA THR A 40 1.29 4.18 0.98
C THR A 40 1.95 5.56 1.06
N ASP A 41 3.15 5.69 0.48
CA ASP A 41 3.87 6.97 0.48
C ASP A 41 3.35 7.89 -0.63
N TYR A 42 3.08 7.32 -1.82
CA TYR A 42 2.66 8.06 -3.00
C TYR A 42 1.33 7.60 -3.59
N PHE A 43 1.13 6.34 -3.99
CA PHE A 43 -0.03 5.99 -4.82
C PHE A 43 -1.36 6.15 -4.08
N LEU A 44 -1.43 5.75 -2.82
CA LEU A 44 -2.57 6.01 -1.95
C LEU A 44 -2.46 7.38 -1.29
N PRO A 45 -3.57 8.13 -1.17
CA PRO A 45 -3.58 9.37 -0.41
C PRO A 45 -3.33 9.14 1.08
N ASP A 46 -2.88 10.19 1.77
CA ASP A 46 -2.98 10.24 3.23
C ASP A 46 -4.44 10.42 3.63
N PHE A 47 -4.99 9.40 4.26
CA PHE A 47 -6.42 9.27 4.43
C PHE A 47 -6.85 9.55 5.87
N ARG A 48 -6.40 10.70 6.36
CA ARG A 48 -6.85 11.31 7.62
C ARG A 48 -7.92 12.36 7.32
N GLY A 49 -8.84 12.61 8.26
CA GLY A 49 -9.86 13.67 8.12
C GLY A 49 -11.13 13.22 7.38
N ALA A 50 -11.74 14.13 6.61
CA ALA A 50 -13.06 14.00 5.99
C ALA A 50 -13.33 12.71 5.20
N ALA A 51 -12.31 12.20 4.51
CA ALA A 51 -12.42 11.04 3.65
C ALA A 51 -12.07 9.73 4.39
N LYS A 52 -11.55 9.77 5.63
CA LYS A 52 -11.05 8.59 6.34
C LYS A 52 -12.03 7.41 6.26
N GLY A 53 -11.57 6.30 5.68
CA GLY A 53 -12.37 5.08 5.52
C GLY A 53 -13.15 4.97 4.22
N ASP A 54 -13.22 6.00 3.37
CA ASP A 54 -13.71 5.95 1.98
C ASP A 54 -12.71 5.30 0.99
N ALA A 55 -12.76 3.98 0.86
CA ALA A 55 -11.85 3.23 -0.01
C ALA A 55 -12.01 3.55 -1.51
N TRP A 56 -13.21 3.95 -1.95
CA TRP A 56 -13.44 4.30 -3.35
C TRP A 56 -12.76 5.60 -3.75
N THR A 57 -12.79 6.61 -2.88
CA THR A 57 -12.03 7.84 -3.09
C THR A 57 -10.54 7.56 -3.13
N MET A 58 -10.02 6.68 -2.26
CA MET A 58 -8.61 6.26 -2.32
C MET A 58 -8.24 5.65 -3.68
N LEU A 59 -9.09 4.75 -4.18
CA LEU A 59 -8.87 4.09 -5.47
C LEU A 59 -8.92 5.07 -6.64
N ALA A 60 -9.84 6.04 -6.61
CA ALA A 60 -9.91 7.10 -7.62
C ALA A 60 -8.65 7.99 -7.62
N VAL A 61 -8.16 8.37 -6.44
CA VAL A 61 -6.90 9.12 -6.30
C VAL A 61 -5.71 8.30 -6.77
N LEU A 62 -5.65 7.01 -6.44
CA LEU A 62 -4.60 6.09 -6.91
C LEU A 62 -4.50 6.09 -8.42
N ARG A 63 -5.62 5.90 -9.13
CA ARG A 63 -5.64 5.89 -10.60
C ARG A 63 -5.15 7.22 -11.18
N ARG A 64 -5.53 8.34 -10.57
CA ARG A 64 -5.05 9.68 -10.98
C ARG A 64 -3.55 9.85 -10.75
N ARG A 65 -3.03 9.36 -9.63
CA ARG A 65 -1.59 9.42 -9.29
C ARG A 65 -0.74 8.51 -10.17
N VAL A 66 -1.27 7.34 -10.58
CA VAL A 66 -0.66 6.49 -11.60
C VAL A 66 -0.50 7.27 -12.91
N ALA A 67 -1.60 7.82 -13.45
CA ALA A 67 -1.56 8.57 -14.70
C ALA A 67 -0.58 9.76 -14.63
N GLY A 68 -0.65 10.57 -13.58
CA GLY A 68 0.25 11.71 -13.40
C GLY A 68 1.72 11.33 -13.22
N PHE A 69 2.01 10.19 -12.60
CA PHE A 69 3.39 9.69 -12.46
C PHE A 69 3.97 9.27 -13.82
N LEU A 70 3.21 8.53 -14.62
CA LEU A 70 3.63 8.10 -15.96
C LEU A 70 3.83 9.29 -16.90
N GLU A 71 2.89 10.26 -16.87
CA GLU A 71 3.03 11.50 -17.62
C GLU A 71 4.28 12.28 -17.21
N ALA A 72 4.56 12.37 -15.91
CA ALA A 72 5.76 13.02 -15.42
C ALA A 72 7.05 12.28 -15.80
N CYS A 73 7.04 10.95 -15.84
CA CYS A 73 8.17 10.17 -16.35
C CYS A 73 8.46 10.51 -17.81
N ALA A 74 7.43 10.59 -18.65
CA ALA A 74 7.55 10.98 -20.06
C ALA A 74 8.03 12.43 -20.24
N ASN A 75 7.64 13.33 -19.33
CA ASN A 75 8.08 14.74 -19.32
C ASN A 75 9.48 14.94 -18.73
N THR A 76 10.11 13.89 -18.17
CA THR A 76 11.46 13.99 -17.60
C THR A 76 12.48 14.05 -18.74
N THR A 77 13.64 14.69 -18.50
CA THR A 77 14.74 14.73 -19.46
C THR A 77 16.02 14.18 -18.80
N PRO A 78 16.59 13.07 -19.29
CA PRO A 78 16.01 12.17 -20.29
C PRO A 78 14.67 11.58 -19.84
N ALA A 79 13.86 11.13 -20.79
CA ALA A 79 12.59 10.48 -20.48
C ALA A 79 12.83 9.22 -19.63
N LEU A 80 11.95 8.97 -18.67
CA LEU A 80 12.00 7.76 -17.86
C LEU A 80 11.01 6.74 -18.41
N VAL A 81 11.45 5.50 -18.56
CA VAL A 81 10.63 4.35 -18.95
C VAL A 81 10.41 3.50 -17.69
N PRO A 82 9.27 3.63 -17.00
CA PRO A 82 9.06 2.93 -15.74
C PRO A 82 8.69 1.46 -15.93
N HIS A 83 9.26 0.60 -15.10
CA HIS A 83 9.02 -0.83 -14.97
C HIS A 83 8.64 -1.11 -13.51
N PHE A 84 7.41 -1.50 -13.23
CA PHE A 84 6.92 -1.68 -11.86
C PHE A 84 7.02 -3.12 -11.43
N VAL A 85 7.69 -3.37 -10.31
CA VAL A 85 7.71 -4.68 -9.64
C VAL A 85 6.71 -4.63 -8.48
N ILE A 86 5.82 -5.62 -8.41
CA ILE A 86 4.85 -5.80 -7.33
C ILE A 86 5.01 -7.22 -6.80
N ASP A 87 5.27 -7.35 -5.51
CA ASP A 87 5.39 -8.66 -4.85
C ASP A 87 4.16 -9.53 -5.11
N ALA A 88 4.41 -10.80 -5.45
CA ALA A 88 3.39 -11.82 -5.70
C ALA A 88 3.53 -12.98 -4.71
N GLY A 89 3.39 -12.64 -3.41
CA GLY A 89 3.49 -13.59 -2.30
C GLY A 89 4.71 -13.34 -1.42
N TRP A 90 5.14 -14.38 -0.70
CA TRP A 90 6.38 -14.38 0.07
C TRP A 90 7.14 -15.68 -0.18
N GLN A 91 8.48 -15.58 -0.17
CA GLN A 91 9.39 -16.70 -0.35
C GLN A 91 9.90 -17.27 0.99
N SER A 92 10.13 -16.41 1.98
CA SER A 92 10.75 -16.81 3.27
C SER A 92 9.76 -16.91 4.44
N GLU A 93 10.07 -17.78 5.40
CA GLU A 93 9.34 -17.92 6.67
C GLU A 93 9.39 -16.62 7.51
N GLU A 94 10.51 -15.89 7.43
CA GLU A 94 10.65 -14.60 8.09
C GLU A 94 9.67 -13.56 7.51
N ALA A 95 9.56 -13.48 6.19
CA ALA A 95 8.61 -12.60 5.52
C ALA A 95 7.16 -12.98 5.88
N ALA A 96 6.84 -14.28 5.88
CA ALA A 96 5.55 -14.80 6.32
C ALA A 96 5.22 -14.38 7.77
N THR A 97 6.20 -14.49 8.68
CA THR A 97 6.06 -14.13 10.09
C THR A 97 5.85 -12.63 10.29
N LYS A 98 6.66 -11.80 9.62
CA LYS A 98 6.50 -10.33 9.64
C LYS A 98 5.13 -9.91 9.11
N TRP A 99 4.70 -10.53 8.01
CA TRP A 99 3.40 -10.29 7.42
C TRP A 99 2.27 -10.69 8.39
N ARG A 100 2.36 -11.87 9.00
CA ARG A 100 1.38 -12.38 9.98
C ARG A 100 1.20 -11.43 11.15
N LYS A 101 2.30 -11.02 11.80
CA LYS A 101 2.29 -10.07 12.93
C LYS A 101 1.61 -8.75 12.57
N ARG A 102 1.82 -8.26 11.35
CA ARG A 102 1.16 -7.03 10.86
C ARG A 102 -0.36 -7.22 10.76
N ARG A 103 -0.81 -8.34 10.22
CA ARG A 103 -2.24 -8.65 10.08
C ARG A 103 -2.94 -8.87 11.41
N GLU A 104 -2.28 -9.55 12.37
CA GLU A 104 -2.84 -9.69 13.72
C GLU A 104 -2.95 -8.34 14.42
N LYS A 105 -1.94 -7.47 14.28
CA LYS A 105 -2.01 -6.11 14.84
C LYS A 105 -3.22 -5.35 14.29
N GLU A 106 -3.49 -5.43 12.99
CA GLU A 106 -4.67 -4.79 12.38
C GLU A 106 -5.99 -5.25 13.04
N VAL A 107 -6.12 -6.55 13.31
CA VAL A 107 -7.29 -7.11 14.01
C VAL A 107 -7.36 -6.62 15.45
N ARG A 108 -6.26 -6.74 16.22
CA ARG A 108 -6.20 -6.31 17.63
C ARG A 108 -6.54 -4.84 17.80
N THR A 109 -6.04 -3.98 16.92
CA THR A 109 -6.16 -2.51 17.05
C THR A 109 -7.35 -1.90 16.31
N HIS A 110 -8.21 -2.70 15.67
CA HIS A 110 -9.29 -2.19 14.80
C HIS A 110 -8.79 -1.16 13.77
N ALA A 111 -7.58 -1.36 13.25
CA ALA A 111 -6.92 -0.35 12.43
C ALA A 111 -6.42 -0.97 11.14
N ARG A 112 -6.80 -0.35 10.03
CA ARG A 112 -6.29 -0.68 8.71
C ARG A 112 -6.32 0.58 7.85
N ASP A 113 -5.18 0.90 7.25
CA ASP A 113 -4.99 2.13 6.47
C ASP A 113 -4.96 1.88 4.95
N ILE A 114 -5.08 0.62 4.53
CA ILE A 114 -5.03 0.20 3.14
C ILE A 114 -6.29 -0.62 2.81
N PRO A 115 -7.02 -0.33 1.72
CA PRO A 115 -8.13 -1.15 1.27
C PRO A 115 -7.72 -2.61 1.00
N LEU A 116 -8.67 -3.55 1.02
CA LEU A 116 -8.42 -4.91 0.58
C LEU A 116 -7.96 -4.91 -0.89
N SER A 117 -7.00 -5.78 -1.23
CA SER A 117 -6.47 -5.93 -2.60
C SER A 117 -5.86 -4.66 -3.24
N ALA A 118 -5.41 -3.69 -2.44
CA ALA A 118 -4.83 -2.44 -2.96
C ALA A 118 -3.59 -2.66 -3.87
N ASP A 119 -2.83 -3.72 -3.63
CA ASP A 119 -1.73 -4.18 -4.48
C ASP A 119 -2.23 -4.64 -5.86
N THR A 120 -3.27 -5.49 -5.91
CA THR A 120 -3.92 -5.93 -7.14
C THR A 120 -4.52 -4.74 -7.90
N PHE A 121 -5.18 -3.82 -7.19
CA PHE A 121 -5.73 -2.62 -7.80
C PHE A 121 -4.66 -1.67 -8.34
N LEU A 122 -3.50 -1.57 -7.68
CA LEU A 122 -2.36 -0.82 -8.20
C LEU A 122 -1.82 -1.46 -9.48
N ALA A 123 -1.62 -2.78 -9.48
CA ALA A 123 -1.15 -3.52 -10.65
C ALA A 123 -2.07 -3.33 -11.86
N ASP A 124 -3.38 -3.48 -11.66
CA ASP A 124 -4.37 -3.28 -12.72
C ASP A 124 -4.45 -1.83 -13.18
N ALA A 125 -4.37 -0.85 -12.27
CA ALA A 125 -4.38 0.57 -12.63
C ALA A 125 -3.14 0.94 -13.48
N LEU A 126 -1.97 0.40 -13.14
CA LEU A 126 -0.73 0.56 -13.89
C LEU A 126 -0.85 -0.04 -15.30
N ARG A 127 -1.31 -1.30 -15.40
CA ARG A 127 -1.52 -1.98 -16.70
C ARG A 127 -2.54 -1.24 -17.57
N ALA A 128 -3.66 -0.83 -16.99
CA ALA A 128 -4.69 -0.06 -17.70
C ALA A 128 -4.18 1.31 -18.20
N ALA A 129 -3.15 1.86 -17.54
CA ALA A 129 -2.47 3.08 -17.97
C ALA A 129 -1.30 2.83 -18.94
N GLY A 130 -1.09 1.58 -19.38
CA GLY A 130 -0.04 1.19 -20.33
C GLY A 130 1.35 0.98 -19.72
N ALA A 131 1.47 0.90 -18.40
CA ALA A 131 2.75 0.66 -17.74
C ALA A 131 3.15 -0.82 -17.77
N LYS A 132 4.47 -1.08 -17.76
CA LYS A 132 5.03 -2.43 -17.62
C LYS A 132 5.00 -2.84 -16.16
N VAL A 133 4.32 -3.93 -15.85
CA VAL A 133 4.15 -4.43 -14.47
C VAL A 133 4.60 -5.88 -14.40
N TYR A 134 5.49 -6.18 -13.46
CA TYR A 134 6.11 -7.48 -13.25
C TYR A 134 5.68 -8.05 -11.90
N GLN A 135 5.17 -9.28 -11.91
CA GLN A 135 4.67 -9.98 -10.73
C GLN A 135 5.10 -11.45 -10.82
N VAL A 136 6.17 -11.80 -10.12
CA VAL A 136 6.76 -13.14 -10.18
C VAL A 136 6.41 -13.89 -8.91
N GLU A 137 5.62 -14.95 -9.07
CA GLU A 137 5.15 -15.72 -7.93
C GLU A 137 6.30 -16.49 -7.29
N GLY A 138 6.39 -16.42 -5.95
CA GLY A 138 7.35 -17.23 -5.19
C GLY A 138 8.76 -16.65 -5.11
N GLU A 139 9.03 -15.55 -5.82
CA GLU A 139 10.30 -14.82 -5.76
C GLU A 139 10.22 -13.60 -4.84
N ASP A 140 11.36 -13.22 -4.27
CA ASP A 140 11.52 -11.98 -3.50
C ASP A 140 11.47 -10.76 -4.44
N GLY A 141 10.56 -9.82 -4.19
CA GLY A 141 10.39 -8.65 -5.06
C GLY A 141 11.65 -7.80 -5.19
N ASP A 142 12.45 -7.71 -4.13
CA ASP A 142 13.74 -7.03 -4.15
C ASP A 142 14.72 -7.68 -5.13
N ASP A 143 14.72 -9.02 -5.22
CA ASP A 143 15.56 -9.75 -6.17
C ASP A 143 15.09 -9.49 -7.60
N ILE A 144 13.77 -9.48 -7.83
CA ILE A 144 13.18 -9.14 -9.14
C ILE A 144 13.54 -7.70 -9.54
N VAL A 145 13.50 -6.74 -8.62
CA VAL A 145 13.93 -5.35 -8.89
C VAL A 145 15.40 -5.30 -9.32
N ALA A 146 16.29 -5.98 -8.59
CA ALA A 146 17.72 -5.98 -8.86
C ALA A 146 18.04 -6.64 -10.22
N VAL A 147 17.48 -7.83 -10.46
CA VAL A 147 17.65 -8.61 -11.69
C VAL A 147 17.09 -7.86 -12.90
N LEU A 148 15.90 -7.27 -12.78
CA LEU A 148 15.29 -6.50 -13.87
C LEU A 148 16.11 -5.25 -14.19
N ALA A 149 16.63 -4.56 -13.16
CA ALA A 149 17.51 -3.41 -13.38
C ALA A 149 18.81 -3.82 -14.08
N GLN A 150 19.38 -4.97 -13.74
CA GLN A 150 20.54 -5.53 -14.44
C GLN A 150 20.22 -5.81 -15.92
N ALA A 151 19.13 -6.52 -16.18
CA ALA A 151 18.71 -6.93 -17.52
C ALA A 151 18.39 -5.74 -18.45
N LEU A 152 17.87 -4.65 -17.88
CA LEU A 152 17.58 -3.40 -18.60
C LEU A 152 18.84 -2.55 -18.87
N GLY A 153 20.01 -3.00 -18.42
CA GLY A 153 21.31 -2.42 -18.73
C GLY A 153 21.89 -1.52 -17.63
N ALA A 154 23.17 -1.18 -17.79
CA ALA A 154 23.97 -0.48 -16.79
C ALA A 154 23.48 0.94 -16.46
N THR A 155 22.71 1.56 -17.37
CA THR A 155 22.17 2.93 -17.19
C THR A 155 20.80 2.96 -16.54
N SER A 156 20.18 1.79 -16.27
CA SER A 156 18.89 1.73 -15.59
C SER A 156 18.98 2.22 -14.14
N LEU A 157 17.88 2.75 -13.65
CA LEU A 157 17.71 3.31 -12.30
C LEU A 157 16.74 2.45 -11.50
N ILE A 158 16.86 2.51 -10.18
CA ILE A 158 15.94 1.89 -9.23
C ILE A 158 15.29 2.99 -8.39
N LEU A 159 13.98 2.88 -8.15
CA LEU A 159 13.25 3.67 -7.16
C LEU A 159 12.70 2.73 -6.09
N SER A 160 13.38 2.72 -4.93
CA SER A 160 12.94 2.04 -3.72
C SER A 160 13.54 2.73 -2.50
N ALA A 161 12.72 3.01 -1.48
CA ALA A 161 13.20 3.47 -0.18
C ALA A 161 13.82 2.33 0.65
N ASP A 162 13.74 1.07 0.20
CA ASP A 162 14.38 -0.03 0.90
C ASP A 162 15.91 0.03 0.72
N ARG A 163 16.62 0.05 1.85
CA ARG A 163 18.07 0.03 1.89
C ARG A 163 18.65 -1.34 1.53
N ASP A 164 17.84 -2.38 1.49
CA ASP A 164 18.27 -3.73 1.10
C ASP A 164 18.67 -3.80 -0.37
N MET A 165 18.29 -2.80 -1.19
CA MET A 165 18.86 -2.57 -2.52
C MET A 165 20.39 -2.43 -2.55
N PHE A 166 21.04 -2.08 -1.42
CA PHE A 166 22.51 -1.99 -1.32
C PHE A 166 23.18 -3.30 -0.86
N ARG A 167 22.42 -4.39 -0.65
CA ARG A 167 22.96 -5.71 -0.27
C ARG A 167 23.48 -6.50 -1.47
N TYR A 168 22.94 -6.24 -2.66
CA TYR A 168 23.37 -6.86 -3.91
C TYR A 168 24.80 -6.46 -4.24
N ASP A 169 25.60 -7.43 -4.65
CA ASP A 169 26.97 -7.18 -5.07
C ASP A 169 27.05 -6.71 -6.54
N HIS A 170 28.28 -6.50 -7.01
CA HIS A 170 28.56 -6.02 -8.36
C HIS A 170 28.16 -6.99 -9.49
N THR A 171 27.93 -8.27 -9.18
CA THR A 171 27.49 -9.27 -10.17
C THR A 171 26.02 -9.14 -10.51
N VAL A 172 25.21 -8.59 -9.60
CA VAL A 172 23.77 -8.34 -9.80
C VAL A 172 23.50 -6.86 -10.03
N LEU A 173 23.96 -5.99 -9.13
CA LEU A 173 23.67 -4.55 -9.18
C LEU A 173 24.96 -3.72 -9.12
N PRO A 174 25.73 -3.64 -10.22
CA PRO A 174 26.90 -2.78 -10.28
C PRO A 174 26.51 -1.31 -10.11
N ASP A 175 27.37 -0.56 -9.43
CA ASP A 175 27.20 0.88 -9.15
C ASP A 175 25.86 1.26 -8.49
N ALA A 176 25.29 0.40 -7.65
CA ALA A 176 24.08 0.67 -6.87
C ALA A 176 24.02 2.09 -6.23
N PRO A 177 25.11 2.63 -5.63
CA PRO A 177 25.19 4.01 -5.12
C PRO A 177 24.80 5.14 -6.10
N LYS A 178 24.87 4.89 -7.42
CA LYS A 178 24.51 5.83 -8.49
C LYS A 178 23.18 5.51 -9.15
N ARG A 179 22.58 4.35 -8.86
CA ARG A 179 21.38 3.85 -9.53
C ARG A 179 20.15 3.86 -8.64
N VAL A 180 20.31 3.78 -7.32
CA VAL A 180 19.20 3.67 -6.37
C VAL A 180 18.77 5.05 -5.85
N ALA A 181 17.55 5.44 -6.23
CA ALA A 181 16.81 6.56 -5.68
C ALA A 181 15.93 6.07 -4.51
N ALA A 182 16.04 6.73 -3.35
CA ALA A 182 15.24 6.40 -2.17
C ALA A 182 13.89 7.13 -2.14
N SER A 183 13.75 8.20 -2.93
CA SER A 183 12.51 8.95 -3.04
C SER A 183 12.50 9.77 -4.32
N PHE A 184 11.39 10.46 -4.58
CA PHE A 184 11.25 11.32 -5.73
C PHE A 184 10.37 12.54 -5.42
N SER A 185 10.40 13.52 -6.31
CA SER A 185 9.44 14.63 -6.31
C SER A 185 9.12 15.08 -7.72
N PHE A 186 8.02 15.80 -7.86
CA PHE A 186 7.63 16.45 -9.10
C PHE A 186 8.22 17.84 -9.17
N ALA A 187 8.98 18.11 -10.22
CA ALA A 187 9.52 19.42 -10.54
C ALA A 187 8.78 19.98 -11.75
N GLU A 188 8.44 21.26 -11.72
CA GLU A 188 7.86 21.93 -12.88
C GLU A 188 8.92 22.05 -13.97
N VAL A 189 8.58 21.61 -15.18
CA VAL A 189 9.49 21.58 -16.35
C VAL A 189 9.14 22.63 -17.40
N GLU A 190 7.86 23.02 -17.49
CA GLU A 190 7.39 24.10 -18.35
C GLU A 190 6.37 24.94 -17.59
N ASN A 191 6.62 26.25 -17.53
CA ASN A 191 5.74 27.20 -16.85
C ASN A 191 5.34 28.32 -17.82
N ASN A 192 4.32 28.06 -18.65
CA ASN A 192 3.93 28.96 -19.73
C ASN A 192 2.69 29.79 -19.34
N PHE A 193 2.87 30.69 -18.37
CA PHE A 193 1.83 31.62 -17.90
C PHE A 193 1.16 32.42 -19.03
N LYS A 194 1.86 32.65 -20.14
CA LYS A 194 1.35 33.41 -21.30
C LYS A 194 0.35 32.65 -22.17
N GLN A 195 0.29 31.32 -22.09
CA GLN A 195 -0.57 30.50 -22.96
C GLN A 195 -1.79 29.88 -22.25
N ASN A 196 -2.02 30.23 -20.96
CA ASN A 196 -3.09 29.65 -20.13
C ASN A 196 -3.11 28.10 -20.15
N ARG A 197 -1.95 27.47 -20.28
CA ARG A 197 -1.80 26.01 -20.26
C ARG A 197 -1.50 25.55 -18.83
N ALA A 198 -2.03 24.38 -18.48
CA ALA A 198 -1.71 23.74 -17.20
C ALA A 198 -0.18 23.48 -17.10
N PRO A 199 0.41 23.64 -15.90
CA PRO A 199 1.83 23.39 -15.70
C PRO A 199 2.17 21.92 -15.94
N ARG A 200 3.32 21.66 -16.56
CA ARG A 200 3.85 20.31 -16.76
C ARG A 200 4.91 19.99 -15.72
N PHE A 201 4.92 18.74 -15.28
CA PHE A 201 5.84 18.27 -14.25
C PHE A 201 6.67 17.11 -14.78
N GLY A 202 7.94 17.05 -14.38
CA GLY A 202 8.86 15.92 -14.53
C GLY A 202 9.24 15.31 -13.17
N VAL A 203 9.87 14.15 -13.18
CA VAL A 203 10.30 13.40 -11.98
C VAL A 203 11.74 13.73 -11.62
N ALA A 204 11.95 14.29 -10.44
CA ALA A 204 13.26 14.43 -9.81
C ALA A 204 13.50 13.25 -8.88
N LEU A 205 14.50 12.42 -9.17
CA LEU A 205 14.88 11.25 -8.39
C LEU A 205 15.95 11.63 -7.36
N HIS A 206 15.69 11.36 -6.09
CA HIS A 206 16.59 11.68 -4.98
C HIS A 206 17.37 10.44 -4.56
N ALA A 207 18.70 10.52 -4.67
CA ALA A 207 19.59 9.43 -4.27
C ALA A 207 19.40 9.07 -2.79
N SER A 208 19.60 7.79 -2.46
CA SER A 208 19.60 7.36 -1.06
C SER A 208 20.66 8.12 -0.26
N PRO A 209 20.32 8.69 0.92
CA PRO A 209 21.30 9.30 1.81
C PRO A 209 22.25 8.26 2.41
N THR A 210 21.85 6.98 2.43
CA THR A 210 22.66 5.87 2.93
C THR A 210 22.90 4.88 1.80
N LYS A 211 24.15 4.79 1.34
CA LYS A 211 24.55 3.99 0.17
C LYS A 211 25.26 2.70 0.59
N GLN A 212 24.78 2.10 1.67
CA GLN A 212 25.34 0.92 2.32
C GLN A 212 24.20 0.02 2.82
N PRO A 213 24.39 -1.31 2.80
CA PRO A 213 23.38 -2.25 3.25
C PRO A 213 23.01 -2.01 4.72
N LYS A 214 21.84 -2.49 5.13
CA LYS A 214 21.46 -2.51 6.54
C LYS A 214 22.43 -3.43 7.32
N GLU A 215 22.69 -3.08 8.56
CA GLU A 215 23.51 -3.90 9.44
C GLU A 215 22.81 -5.24 9.70
N GLY A 216 23.57 -6.35 9.64
CA GLY A 216 23.04 -7.69 9.86
C GLY A 216 22.33 -8.34 8.66
N VAL A 217 22.27 -7.67 7.50
CA VAL A 217 21.71 -8.25 6.26
C VAL A 217 22.83 -8.90 5.44
N SER A 218 22.60 -10.13 4.96
CA SER A 218 23.55 -10.83 4.10
C SER A 218 23.69 -10.16 2.74
N ARG A 219 24.91 -10.20 2.19
CA ARG A 219 25.17 -9.86 0.78
C ARG A 219 24.50 -10.90 -0.12
N ARG A 220 24.12 -10.49 -1.33
CA ARG A 220 23.54 -11.37 -2.35
C ARG A 220 24.28 -11.24 -3.68
N GLY A 221 24.68 -12.37 -4.26
CA GLY A 221 25.32 -12.49 -5.57
C GLY A 221 24.38 -13.08 -6.62
N ALA A 222 24.90 -13.32 -7.83
CA ALA A 222 24.14 -13.87 -8.95
C ALA A 222 23.56 -15.27 -8.68
N GLU A 223 24.17 -16.03 -7.78
CA GLU A 223 23.69 -17.34 -7.33
C GLU A 223 22.49 -17.27 -6.38
N ASP A 224 22.28 -16.12 -5.73
CA ASP A 224 21.21 -15.93 -4.75
C ASP A 224 19.93 -15.38 -5.37
N VAL A 225 19.95 -14.93 -6.62
CA VAL A 225 18.82 -14.29 -7.30
C VAL A 225 18.30 -15.17 -8.45
N PRO A 226 17.02 -15.04 -8.86
CA PRO A 226 16.51 -15.82 -9.98
C PRO A 226 17.27 -15.50 -11.27
N ARG A 227 17.48 -16.54 -12.08
CA ARG A 227 18.01 -16.36 -13.44
C ARG A 227 17.00 -15.60 -14.29
N PHE A 228 17.51 -14.82 -15.24
CA PHE A 228 16.69 -14.03 -16.15
C PHE A 228 17.12 -14.24 -17.60
N ASP A 229 16.21 -14.76 -18.41
CA ASP A 229 16.31 -14.82 -19.86
C ASP A 229 15.45 -13.73 -20.49
N SER A 230 16.10 -12.71 -21.05
CA SER A 230 15.41 -11.60 -21.72
C SER A 230 14.48 -12.02 -22.87
N ALA A 231 14.68 -13.18 -23.49
CA ALA A 231 13.82 -13.66 -24.57
C ALA A 231 12.47 -14.18 -24.07
N GLU A 232 12.40 -14.65 -22.82
CA GLU A 232 11.22 -15.32 -22.25
C GLU A 232 10.63 -14.54 -21.07
N ASP A 233 11.48 -14.06 -20.16
CA ASP A 233 11.07 -13.56 -18.86
C ASP A 233 10.43 -12.17 -18.91
N PHE A 234 10.74 -11.35 -19.90
CA PHE A 234 10.01 -10.08 -20.07
C PHE A 234 8.52 -10.31 -20.34
N ASP A 235 8.17 -11.34 -21.11
CA ASP A 235 6.77 -11.72 -21.34
C ASP A 235 6.21 -12.41 -20.09
N SER A 236 6.86 -13.48 -19.65
CA SER A 236 6.33 -14.36 -18.60
C SER A 236 6.14 -13.62 -17.27
N TRP A 237 7.08 -12.78 -16.85
CA TRP A 237 7.01 -12.03 -15.58
C TRP A 237 6.01 -10.88 -15.65
N SER A 238 5.67 -10.40 -16.86
CA SER A 238 4.73 -9.29 -17.03
C SER A 238 3.25 -9.71 -16.97
N ARG A 239 3.00 -11.02 -17.05
CA ARG A 239 1.66 -11.59 -17.04
C ARG A 239 0.91 -11.20 -15.76
N PRO A 240 -0.41 -10.92 -15.85
CA PRO A 240 -1.19 -10.62 -14.66
C PRO A 240 -1.14 -11.75 -13.64
N TYR A 241 -0.84 -11.41 -12.39
CA TYR A 241 -0.84 -12.35 -11.28
C TYR A 241 -2.26 -12.56 -10.74
N ASP A 242 -2.67 -13.83 -10.64
CA ASP A 242 -3.97 -14.23 -10.10
C ASP A 242 -3.79 -15.00 -8.79
N LYS A 243 -4.15 -14.33 -7.69
CA LYS A 243 -4.01 -14.86 -6.33
C LYS A 243 -4.94 -16.04 -6.02
N LEU A 244 -5.99 -16.27 -6.80
CA LEU A 244 -6.84 -17.46 -6.67
C LEU A 244 -6.30 -18.58 -7.54
N LYS A 245 -5.76 -18.28 -8.73
CA LYS A 245 -5.11 -19.29 -9.57
C LYS A 245 -3.92 -19.95 -8.88
N THR A 246 -3.06 -19.17 -8.22
CA THR A 246 -1.97 -19.70 -7.37
C THR A 246 -2.46 -20.77 -6.39
N VAL A 247 -3.64 -20.57 -5.81
CA VAL A 247 -4.23 -21.50 -4.85
C VAL A 247 -4.69 -22.79 -5.51
N VAL A 248 -5.18 -22.71 -6.75
CA VAL A 248 -5.57 -23.89 -7.53
C VAL A 248 -4.35 -24.66 -8.02
N ASP A 249 -3.29 -23.95 -8.43
CA ASP A 249 -2.05 -24.55 -8.93
C ASP A 249 -1.23 -25.20 -7.80
N ASP A 250 -1.24 -24.61 -6.59
CA ASP A 250 -0.67 -25.18 -5.37
C ASP A 250 -1.67 -25.14 -4.19
N PRO A 251 -2.57 -26.13 -4.09
CA PRO A 251 -3.57 -26.19 -3.04
C PRO A 251 -3.02 -26.27 -1.62
N ARG A 252 -1.77 -26.75 -1.46
CA ARG A 252 -1.10 -26.87 -0.15
C ARG A 252 -0.54 -25.53 0.33
N ARG A 253 -0.01 -24.71 -0.58
CA ARG A 253 0.32 -23.31 -0.29
C ARG A 253 -0.92 -22.57 0.19
N GLY A 254 -2.03 -22.80 -0.50
CA GLY A 254 -3.37 -22.45 -0.05
C GLY A 254 -3.71 -20.96 -0.10
N TYR A 255 -4.97 -20.63 0.18
CA TYR A 255 -5.49 -19.27 0.22
C TYR A 255 -5.17 -18.61 1.56
N VAL A 256 -4.07 -17.84 1.61
CA VAL A 256 -3.71 -17.09 2.81
C VAL A 256 -4.06 -15.62 2.66
N ARG A 257 -4.84 -15.07 3.59
CA ARG A 257 -5.27 -13.67 3.60
C ARG A 257 -5.25 -13.05 4.99
N GLY A 258 -5.21 -11.72 5.03
CA GLY A 258 -5.26 -10.96 6.27
C GLY A 258 -6.68 -10.55 6.65
N ALA A 259 -6.80 -9.59 7.57
CA ALA A 259 -8.07 -8.91 7.82
C ALA A 259 -8.57 -8.18 6.56
N CYS A 260 -9.87 -8.20 6.28
CA CYS A 260 -10.43 -7.46 5.15
C CYS A 260 -10.68 -5.97 5.47
N SER A 261 -10.85 -5.62 6.74
CA SER A 261 -11.24 -4.28 7.17
C SER A 261 -10.91 -4.01 8.64
N PRO A 262 -10.95 -2.75 9.11
CA PRO A 262 -10.88 -2.40 10.53
C PRO A 262 -11.95 -3.10 11.40
N GLN A 263 -13.03 -3.58 10.78
CA GLN A 263 -14.17 -4.18 11.46
C GLN A 263 -14.09 -5.71 11.54
N THR A 264 -12.97 -6.33 11.13
CA THR A 264 -12.79 -7.79 11.21
C THR A 264 -12.98 -8.31 12.63
N ARG A 265 -12.47 -7.60 13.65
CA ARG A 265 -12.67 -8.00 15.06
C ARG A 265 -14.14 -8.00 15.49
N ALA A 266 -14.96 -7.06 14.99
CA ALA A 266 -16.35 -6.91 15.44
C ALA A 266 -17.35 -7.81 14.69
N PHE A 267 -17.07 -8.17 13.44
CA PHE A 267 -18.03 -8.87 12.57
C PHE A 267 -17.43 -10.11 11.86
N GLY A 268 -16.29 -10.58 12.35
CA GLY A 268 -15.50 -11.65 11.72
C GLY A 268 -14.86 -11.22 10.39
N ASN A 269 -14.04 -12.10 9.84
CA ASN A 269 -13.36 -11.90 8.57
C ASN A 269 -14.31 -12.16 7.39
N LEU A 270 -14.34 -11.25 6.41
CA LEU A 270 -15.17 -11.41 5.20
C LEU A 270 -14.74 -12.64 4.39
N HIS A 271 -13.50 -13.10 4.53
CA HIS A 271 -13.06 -14.35 3.89
C HIS A 271 -13.88 -15.54 4.40
N GLY A 272 -14.22 -15.65 5.70
CA GLY A 272 -15.14 -16.69 6.18
C GLY A 272 -16.53 -16.59 5.53
N HIS A 273 -17.12 -15.39 5.53
CA HIS A 273 -18.47 -15.14 4.99
C HIS A 273 -18.61 -15.37 3.47
N SER A 274 -17.48 -15.35 2.75
CA SER A 274 -17.41 -15.49 1.29
C SER A 274 -16.83 -16.82 0.81
N ARG A 275 -16.65 -17.81 1.70
CA ARG A 275 -16.07 -19.12 1.35
C ARG A 275 -16.79 -19.81 0.20
N ALA A 276 -18.12 -19.92 0.25
CA ALA A 276 -18.91 -20.50 -0.84
C ALA A 276 -18.70 -19.82 -2.20
N LEU A 277 -18.49 -18.50 -2.23
CA LEU A 277 -18.17 -17.79 -3.47
C LEU A 277 -16.77 -18.12 -4.00
N ARG A 278 -15.79 -18.28 -3.10
CA ARG A 278 -14.44 -18.74 -3.49
C ARG A 278 -14.44 -20.18 -3.96
N LEU A 279 -15.19 -21.07 -3.31
CA LEU A 279 -15.34 -22.47 -3.73
C LEU A 279 -15.91 -22.55 -5.14
N ALA A 280 -16.95 -21.78 -5.45
CA ALA A 280 -17.49 -21.67 -6.80
C ALA A 280 -16.42 -21.20 -7.81
N ALA A 281 -15.57 -20.23 -7.43
CA ALA A 281 -14.46 -19.79 -8.27
C ALA A 281 -13.36 -20.86 -8.44
N TYR A 282 -13.01 -21.60 -7.38
CA TYR A 282 -12.08 -22.73 -7.44
C TYR A 282 -12.57 -23.81 -8.41
N ARG A 283 -13.85 -24.19 -8.30
CA ARG A 283 -14.50 -25.16 -9.20
C ARG A 283 -14.51 -24.67 -10.64
N ALA A 284 -14.81 -23.39 -10.87
CA ALA A 284 -14.79 -22.78 -12.20
C ALA A 284 -13.39 -22.77 -12.83
N MET A 285 -12.33 -22.67 -12.01
CA MET A 285 -10.94 -22.80 -12.46
C MET A 285 -10.48 -24.27 -12.59
N GLY A 286 -11.34 -25.24 -12.30
CA GLY A 286 -11.04 -26.67 -12.44
C GLY A 286 -10.37 -27.32 -11.23
N ALA A 287 -10.34 -26.65 -10.07
CA ALA A 287 -9.82 -27.24 -8.84
C ALA A 287 -10.63 -28.47 -8.40
N ARG A 288 -9.94 -29.41 -7.73
CA ARG A 288 -10.49 -30.67 -7.17
C ARG A 288 -9.77 -30.99 -5.85
N GLY A 289 -10.34 -31.87 -5.04
CA GLY A 289 -9.81 -32.26 -3.74
C GLY A 289 -9.88 -31.14 -2.72
N SER A 290 -8.86 -30.97 -1.88
CA SER A 290 -8.86 -29.99 -0.80
C SER A 290 -7.96 -28.79 -1.09
N VAL A 291 -8.44 -27.59 -0.74
CA VAL A 291 -7.67 -26.34 -0.74
C VAL A 291 -7.51 -25.85 0.69
N ARG A 292 -6.28 -25.56 1.10
CA ARG A 292 -6.02 -25.00 2.43
C ARG A 292 -6.37 -23.51 2.48
N GLU A 293 -7.23 -23.06 3.39
CA GLU A 293 -7.53 -21.65 3.60
C GLU A 293 -7.04 -21.15 4.96
N ARG A 294 -6.43 -19.96 4.99
CA ARG A 294 -5.91 -19.33 6.21
C ARG A 294 -6.21 -17.84 6.29
N PHE A 295 -6.83 -17.40 7.37
CA PHE A 295 -7.06 -15.98 7.64
C PHE A 295 -7.28 -15.70 9.13
N PRO A 296 -6.98 -14.48 9.62
CA PRO A 296 -7.15 -14.16 11.02
C PRO A 296 -8.63 -13.89 11.32
N GLU A 297 -9.07 -14.42 12.45
CA GLU A 297 -10.33 -14.16 13.13
C GLU A 297 -10.08 -13.64 14.53
N TRP A 298 -11.09 -13.03 15.12
CA TRP A 298 -11.05 -12.64 16.52
C TRP A 298 -11.65 -13.75 17.38
N ASP A 299 -10.96 -14.08 18.47
CA ASP A 299 -11.41 -15.05 19.45
C ASP A 299 -11.79 -14.32 20.75
N ASP A 300 -13.08 -14.10 20.93
CA ASP A 300 -13.62 -13.41 22.10
C ASP A 300 -13.35 -14.15 23.41
N ALA A 301 -13.24 -15.49 23.39
CA ALA A 301 -13.01 -16.26 24.60
C ALA A 301 -11.58 -16.05 25.14
N ASN A 302 -10.61 -15.84 24.25
CA ASN A 302 -9.20 -15.69 24.59
C ASN A 302 -8.70 -14.23 24.51
N ASP A 303 -9.55 -13.27 24.10
CA ASP A 303 -9.17 -11.87 23.81
C ASP A 303 -7.91 -11.78 22.92
N ASP A 304 -7.82 -12.66 21.92
CA ASP A 304 -6.69 -12.71 21.00
C ASP A 304 -7.11 -13.04 19.55
N VAL A 305 -6.14 -12.92 18.64
CA VAL A 305 -6.32 -13.27 17.23
C VAL A 305 -6.08 -14.75 17.05
N ARG A 306 -7.14 -15.47 16.65
CA ARG A 306 -7.05 -16.86 16.19
C ARG A 306 -6.88 -16.87 14.68
N TRP A 307 -6.09 -17.78 14.14
CA TRP A 307 -6.07 -18.00 12.69
C TRP A 307 -6.99 -19.17 12.37
N GLU A 308 -7.96 -18.92 11.49
CA GLU A 308 -8.59 -20.01 10.73
C GLU A 308 -7.47 -20.66 9.90
N ASP A 309 -7.36 -21.98 9.98
CA ASP A 309 -6.44 -22.79 9.18
C ASP A 309 -7.13 -24.13 8.92
N ALA A 310 -7.78 -24.23 7.75
CA ALA A 310 -8.65 -25.35 7.42
C ALA A 310 -8.37 -25.88 6.01
N ASP A 311 -8.40 -27.20 5.88
CA ASP A 311 -8.49 -27.85 4.57
C ASP A 311 -9.95 -27.86 4.14
N VAL A 312 -10.28 -27.05 3.15
CA VAL A 312 -11.63 -26.93 2.60
C VAL A 312 -11.76 -27.89 1.43
N ASP A 313 -12.73 -28.80 1.50
CA ASP A 313 -13.05 -29.69 0.40
C ASP A 313 -13.70 -28.89 -0.74
N VAL A 314 -13.11 -28.96 -1.93
CA VAL A 314 -13.63 -28.30 -3.13
C VAL A 314 -14.75 -29.13 -3.75
N ASP A 315 -14.69 -30.47 -3.62
CA ASP A 315 -15.63 -31.39 -4.25
C ASP A 315 -16.84 -31.72 -3.35
N GLY A 316 -16.75 -31.38 -2.06
CA GLY A 316 -17.77 -31.66 -1.06
C GLY A 316 -17.86 -30.58 0.01
N GLY A 317 -18.91 -30.63 0.82
CA GLY A 317 -19.16 -29.71 1.92
C GLY A 317 -20.31 -30.19 2.79
N THR A 318 -20.60 -29.45 3.87
CA THR A 318 -21.87 -29.65 4.56
C THR A 318 -23.04 -29.41 3.59
N SER A 319 -24.23 -29.96 3.86
CA SER A 319 -25.40 -29.75 2.99
C SER A 319 -25.67 -28.27 2.70
N ASP A 320 -25.42 -27.43 3.70
CA ASP A 320 -25.69 -26.00 3.66
C ASP A 320 -24.60 -25.26 2.87
N GLU A 321 -23.33 -25.56 3.12
CA GLU A 321 -22.20 -24.97 2.37
C GLU A 321 -22.26 -25.36 0.88
N GLU A 322 -22.69 -26.58 0.57
CA GLU A 322 -22.88 -27.03 -0.82
C GLU A 322 -24.05 -26.29 -1.49
N ALA A 323 -25.16 -26.07 -0.78
CA ALA A 323 -26.29 -25.29 -1.31
C ALA A 323 -25.90 -23.83 -1.59
N GLU A 324 -25.11 -23.22 -0.70
CA GLU A 324 -24.57 -21.88 -0.87
C GLU A 324 -23.58 -21.80 -2.03
N THR A 325 -22.70 -22.80 -2.16
CA THR A 325 -21.71 -22.86 -3.24
C THR A 325 -22.39 -23.00 -4.60
N ARG A 326 -23.39 -23.88 -4.72
CA ARG A 326 -24.22 -23.97 -5.93
C ARG A 326 -24.91 -22.66 -6.28
N THR A 327 -25.39 -21.93 -5.27
CA THR A 327 -25.96 -20.58 -5.49
C THR A 327 -24.90 -19.65 -6.08
N ALA A 328 -23.70 -19.62 -5.52
CA ALA A 328 -22.60 -18.81 -6.03
C ALA A 328 -22.15 -19.20 -7.46
N GLU A 329 -22.15 -20.50 -7.78
CA GLU A 329 -21.89 -21.01 -9.13
C GLU A 329 -22.90 -20.47 -10.14
N THR A 330 -24.19 -20.36 -9.77
CA THR A 330 -25.18 -19.77 -10.68
C THR A 330 -24.86 -18.32 -11.07
N PHE A 331 -24.32 -17.53 -10.14
CA PHE A 331 -23.90 -16.16 -10.43
C PHE A 331 -22.70 -16.14 -11.39
N LEU A 332 -21.69 -16.97 -11.13
CA LEU A 332 -20.52 -17.05 -12.02
C LEU A 332 -20.92 -17.52 -13.42
N ASN A 333 -21.71 -18.59 -13.51
CA ASN A 333 -22.17 -19.13 -14.80
C ASN A 333 -22.99 -18.09 -15.58
N ALA A 334 -23.94 -17.42 -14.93
CA ALA A 334 -24.75 -16.37 -15.54
C ALA A 334 -23.89 -15.19 -16.03
N ALA A 335 -22.79 -14.89 -15.35
CA ALA A 335 -21.87 -13.82 -15.76
C ALA A 335 -21.18 -14.11 -17.10
N TYR A 336 -20.98 -15.38 -17.45
CA TYR A 336 -20.22 -15.80 -18.63
C TYR A 336 -21.06 -16.38 -19.76
N SER A 337 -22.29 -16.83 -19.47
CA SER A 337 -23.20 -17.38 -20.47
C SER A 337 -24.10 -16.33 -21.14
N ALA A 338 -24.03 -15.07 -20.71
CA ALA A 338 -25.01 -14.05 -21.06
C ALA A 338 -24.41 -12.86 -21.83
N SER A 339 -25.27 -12.02 -22.42
CA SER A 339 -24.84 -10.75 -23.02
C SER A 339 -24.14 -9.84 -22.00
N ASN A 340 -23.31 -8.89 -22.44
CA ASN A 340 -22.58 -7.98 -21.55
C ASN A 340 -23.46 -7.30 -20.47
N ALA A 341 -24.73 -7.00 -20.78
CA ALA A 341 -25.67 -6.40 -19.82
C ALA A 341 -26.08 -7.39 -18.71
N ALA A 342 -26.43 -8.63 -19.07
CA ALA A 342 -26.81 -9.67 -18.13
C ALA A 342 -25.62 -10.17 -17.29
N SER A 343 -24.39 -10.04 -17.82
CA SER A 343 -23.16 -10.36 -17.09
C SER A 343 -23.00 -9.53 -15.81
N PHE A 344 -23.24 -8.21 -15.89
CA PHE A 344 -23.08 -7.33 -14.73
C PHE A 344 -24.20 -7.45 -13.70
N ASP A 345 -25.40 -7.86 -14.11
CA ASP A 345 -26.50 -8.17 -13.18
C ASP A 345 -26.14 -9.37 -12.27
N ALA A 346 -25.38 -10.34 -12.80
CA ALA A 346 -24.88 -11.46 -12.03
C ALA A 346 -23.85 -11.03 -10.96
N HIS A 347 -22.95 -10.10 -11.29
CA HIS A 347 -21.99 -9.53 -10.34
C HIS A 347 -22.70 -8.83 -9.16
N VAL A 348 -23.70 -8.00 -9.49
CA VAL A 348 -24.46 -7.28 -8.45
C VAL A 348 -25.32 -8.24 -7.62
N SER A 349 -25.84 -9.31 -8.23
CA SER A 349 -26.55 -10.37 -7.50
C SER A 349 -25.65 -11.08 -6.49
N ALA A 350 -24.42 -11.45 -6.88
CA ALA A 350 -23.43 -12.01 -5.97
C ALA A 350 -23.04 -11.04 -4.84
N LEU A 351 -22.91 -9.74 -5.16
CA LEU A 351 -22.67 -8.71 -4.14
C LEU A 351 -23.82 -8.59 -3.13
N ARG A 352 -25.08 -8.59 -3.59
CA ARG A 352 -26.26 -8.57 -2.71
C ARG A 352 -26.30 -9.81 -1.82
N TRP A 353 -26.02 -10.98 -2.40
CA TRP A 353 -25.92 -12.23 -1.67
C TRP A 353 -24.86 -12.15 -0.56
N LEU A 354 -23.65 -11.65 -0.87
CA LEU A 354 -22.59 -11.50 0.14
C LEU A 354 -22.96 -10.46 1.21
N ARG A 355 -23.62 -9.37 0.85
CA ARG A 355 -24.13 -8.35 1.79
C ARG A 355 -25.09 -8.95 2.82
N GLN A 356 -26.03 -9.80 2.40
CA GLN A 356 -26.98 -10.43 3.33
C GLN A 356 -26.30 -11.35 4.34
N ARG A 357 -25.14 -11.91 3.99
CA ARG A 357 -24.36 -12.79 4.85
C ARG A 357 -23.48 -12.03 5.83
N ASP A 358 -22.95 -10.87 5.43
CA ASP A 358 -22.11 -10.06 6.30
C ASP A 358 -22.91 -9.41 7.45
N PRO A 359 -22.62 -9.75 8.73
CA PRO A 359 -23.27 -9.11 9.87
C PRO A 359 -23.11 -7.58 9.89
N ALA A 360 -21.99 -7.05 9.39
CA ALA A 360 -21.74 -5.61 9.37
C ALA A 360 -22.70 -4.86 8.45
N TRP A 361 -23.03 -5.44 7.28
CA TRP A 361 -24.01 -4.86 6.37
C TRP A 361 -25.40 -4.88 6.99
N ARG A 362 -25.80 -6.01 7.56
CA ARG A 362 -27.10 -6.15 8.24
C ARG A 362 -27.24 -5.13 9.37
N PHE A 363 -26.18 -4.93 10.15
CA PHE A 363 -26.13 -3.93 11.22
C PHE A 363 -26.26 -2.49 10.69
N ALA A 364 -25.53 -2.12 9.63
CA ALA A 364 -25.62 -0.80 9.02
C ALA A 364 -27.00 -0.55 8.38
N SER A 365 -27.47 -1.51 7.58
CA SER A 365 -28.74 -1.46 6.85
C SER A 365 -29.94 -1.36 7.79
N ALA A 366 -29.93 -2.06 8.92
CA ALA A 366 -30.98 -1.96 9.94
C ALA A 366 -31.11 -0.53 10.53
N ARG A 367 -30.07 0.30 10.40
CA ARG A 367 -30.07 1.71 10.83
C ARG A 367 -30.21 2.69 9.68
N GLY A 368 -30.52 2.20 8.48
CA GLY A 368 -30.63 3.02 7.27
C GLY A 368 -29.30 3.61 6.79
N GLU A 369 -28.16 3.03 7.20
CA GLU A 369 -26.84 3.49 6.77
C GLU A 369 -26.34 2.73 5.55
N ASP A 370 -25.65 3.45 4.67
CA ASP A 370 -24.91 2.88 3.56
C ASP A 370 -23.42 2.75 3.91
N ASP A 371 -22.94 1.51 4.04
CA ASP A 371 -21.54 1.23 4.33
C ASP A 371 -20.67 1.07 3.06
N THR A 372 -21.23 1.26 1.86
CA THR A 372 -20.57 0.95 0.56
C THR A 372 -19.21 1.62 0.40
N HIS A 373 -19.06 2.83 0.93
CA HIS A 373 -17.81 3.58 0.87
C HIS A 373 -16.77 3.13 1.90
N THR A 374 -17.19 2.47 2.98
CA THR A 374 -16.27 2.00 4.03
C THR A 374 -15.29 0.95 3.50
N PHE A 375 -14.21 0.69 4.24
CA PHE A 375 -13.26 -0.37 3.88
C PHE A 375 -13.92 -1.75 3.81
N ARG A 376 -14.90 -2.04 4.67
CA ARG A 376 -15.61 -3.33 4.65
C ARG A 376 -16.61 -3.41 3.51
N GLY A 377 -17.35 -2.33 3.25
CA GLY A 377 -18.21 -2.19 2.07
C GLY A 377 -17.43 -2.45 0.79
N PHE A 378 -16.35 -1.71 0.60
CA PHE A 378 -15.41 -1.89 -0.52
C PHE A 378 -14.83 -3.32 -0.59
N ALA A 379 -14.45 -3.92 0.54
CA ALA A 379 -13.92 -5.28 0.57
C ALA A 379 -14.89 -6.32 -0.01
N ARG A 380 -16.21 -6.15 0.17
CA ARG A 380 -17.20 -7.02 -0.50
C ARG A 380 -17.10 -6.94 -2.02
N PHE A 381 -16.98 -5.71 -2.56
CA PHE A 381 -16.76 -5.53 -4.00
C PHE A 381 -15.45 -6.15 -4.45
N ALA A 382 -14.36 -5.96 -3.70
CA ALA A 382 -13.05 -6.49 -4.05
C ALA A 382 -13.04 -8.03 -4.08
N ILE A 383 -13.69 -8.70 -3.12
CA ILE A 383 -13.79 -10.16 -3.07
C ILE A 383 -14.61 -10.71 -4.24
N VAL A 384 -15.79 -10.12 -4.49
CA VAL A 384 -16.63 -10.53 -5.62
C VAL A 384 -15.88 -10.32 -6.94
N ALA A 385 -15.23 -9.18 -7.11
CA ALA A 385 -14.44 -8.90 -8.31
C ALA A 385 -13.24 -9.85 -8.48
N GLU A 386 -12.55 -10.23 -7.40
CA GLU A 386 -11.46 -11.22 -7.43
C GLU A 386 -11.98 -12.59 -7.91
N CYS A 387 -13.10 -13.07 -7.35
CA CYS A 387 -13.69 -14.36 -7.71
C CYS A 387 -14.17 -14.39 -9.18
N PHE A 388 -14.86 -13.33 -9.62
CA PHE A 388 -15.35 -13.24 -11.00
C PHE A 388 -14.23 -13.00 -12.00
N ALA A 389 -13.17 -12.27 -11.64
CA ALA A 389 -12.02 -12.13 -12.52
C ALA A 389 -11.30 -13.47 -12.68
N ALA A 390 -11.05 -14.19 -11.59
CA ALA A 390 -10.36 -15.48 -11.60
C ALA A 390 -11.12 -16.55 -12.38
N ALA A 391 -12.43 -16.69 -12.11
CA ALA A 391 -13.27 -17.64 -12.82
C ALA A 391 -13.33 -17.33 -14.33
N ARG A 392 -13.29 -16.05 -14.72
CA ARG A 392 -13.26 -15.64 -16.14
C ARG A 392 -11.89 -15.79 -16.79
N ARG A 393 -10.79 -15.61 -16.05
CA ARG A 393 -9.41 -15.77 -16.57
C ARG A 393 -9.12 -17.15 -17.13
N SER A 394 -9.87 -18.17 -16.68
CA SER A 394 -9.87 -19.51 -17.28
C SER A 394 -10.29 -19.50 -18.77
N GLN A 395 -11.06 -18.50 -19.19
CA GLN A 395 -11.60 -18.32 -20.55
C GLN A 395 -10.98 -17.12 -21.28
N ASP A 396 -10.67 -16.02 -20.57
CA ASP A 396 -10.23 -14.73 -21.11
C ASP A 396 -9.11 -14.14 -20.24
N LYS A 397 -7.87 -14.15 -20.74
CA LYS A 397 -6.66 -13.85 -19.94
C LYS A 397 -6.53 -12.38 -19.52
N ASP A 398 -7.31 -11.47 -20.10
CA ASP A 398 -7.15 -10.02 -19.92
C ASP A 398 -8.11 -9.38 -18.90
N VAL A 399 -8.80 -10.20 -18.10
CA VAL A 399 -9.82 -9.72 -17.16
C VAL A 399 -9.20 -9.10 -15.90
N SER A 400 -9.41 -7.81 -15.69
CA SER A 400 -8.91 -7.06 -14.52
C SER A 400 -9.90 -7.10 -13.33
N VAL A 401 -9.37 -7.26 -12.11
CA VAL A 401 -10.15 -7.12 -10.87
C VAL A 401 -10.63 -5.68 -10.68
N LEU A 402 -9.77 -4.70 -10.99
CA LEU A 402 -10.13 -3.28 -10.95
C LEU A 402 -11.30 -2.96 -11.89
N ALA A 403 -11.22 -3.39 -13.15
CA ALA A 403 -12.26 -3.14 -14.14
C ALA A 403 -13.59 -3.77 -13.70
N THR A 404 -13.56 -5.02 -13.24
CA THR A 404 -14.72 -5.73 -12.70
C THR A 404 -15.34 -5.01 -11.50
N ALA A 405 -14.53 -4.57 -10.54
CA ALA A 405 -15.01 -3.85 -9.36
C ALA A 405 -15.67 -2.51 -9.71
N LEU A 406 -15.08 -1.74 -10.64
CA LEU A 406 -15.62 -0.45 -11.09
C LEU A 406 -16.94 -0.62 -11.84
N ALA A 407 -17.01 -1.59 -12.76
CA ALA A 407 -18.24 -1.86 -13.51
C ALA A 407 -19.38 -2.36 -12.61
N MET A 408 -19.07 -3.25 -11.67
CA MET A 408 -20.03 -3.70 -10.65
C MET A 408 -20.54 -2.55 -9.79
N ARG A 409 -19.66 -1.62 -9.37
CA ARG A 409 -20.06 -0.42 -8.63
C ARG A 409 -20.98 0.48 -9.44
N GLU A 410 -20.61 0.79 -10.68
CA GLU A 410 -21.42 1.65 -11.55
C GLU A 410 -22.82 1.08 -11.74
N ARG A 411 -22.94 -0.24 -11.92
CA ARG A 411 -24.23 -0.93 -12.04
C ARG A 411 -25.03 -0.88 -10.73
N ALA A 412 -24.41 -1.17 -9.60
CA ALA A 412 -25.06 -1.12 -8.28
C ALA A 412 -25.58 0.29 -7.94
N GLU A 413 -24.85 1.34 -8.33
CA GLU A 413 -25.29 2.72 -8.13
C GLU A 413 -26.47 3.11 -9.04
N LYS A 414 -26.53 2.60 -10.28
CA LYS A 414 -27.67 2.82 -11.20
C LYS A 414 -28.96 2.16 -10.72
N GLU A 415 -28.88 1.00 -10.07
CA GLU A 415 -30.08 0.40 -9.45
C GLU A 415 -30.56 1.19 -8.22
N SER A 416 -29.64 1.91 -7.56
CA SER A 416 -29.90 2.77 -6.43
C SER A 416 -30.27 4.21 -6.84
N GLU A 417 -30.64 4.45 -8.10
CA GLU A 417 -30.93 5.79 -8.65
C GLU A 417 -32.19 6.44 -8.03
N THR A 418 -32.91 5.73 -7.16
CA THR A 418 -33.90 6.25 -6.20
C THR A 418 -33.31 6.86 -4.92
N ALA A 419 -31.99 6.80 -4.70
CA ALA A 419 -31.29 7.32 -3.51
C ALA A 419 -30.38 8.53 -3.78
N ARG A 420 -30.09 8.85 -5.04
CA ARG A 420 -29.13 9.90 -5.42
C ARG A 420 -29.57 11.34 -5.09
N GLU A 421 -30.85 11.58 -4.84
CA GLU A 421 -31.31 12.92 -4.38
C GLU A 421 -30.98 13.21 -2.90
N ASN A 422 -30.55 12.20 -2.12
CA ASN A 422 -30.34 12.36 -0.67
C ASN A 422 -28.88 12.48 -0.24
N VAL A 423 -27.90 12.05 -1.05
CA VAL A 423 -26.46 12.09 -0.67
C VAL A 423 -25.81 13.45 -0.95
N ALA A 424 -26.36 14.24 -1.88
CA ALA A 424 -25.89 15.60 -2.15
C ALA A 424 -26.23 16.62 -1.03
N ARG A 425 -27.12 16.25 -0.09
CA ARG A 425 -27.51 17.12 1.04
C ARG A 425 -26.81 16.67 2.31
N GLY A 426 -25.60 17.17 2.56
CA GLY A 426 -24.99 17.06 3.89
C GLY A 426 -23.47 17.21 3.98
N MET A 427 -22.73 17.22 2.88
CA MET A 427 -21.28 17.44 2.96
C MET A 427 -20.96 18.91 3.14
N SER A 428 -20.33 19.26 4.26
CA SER A 428 -19.82 20.62 4.47
C SER A 428 -18.81 21.00 3.37
N GLU A 429 -18.77 22.28 3.00
CA GLU A 429 -17.78 22.81 2.04
C GLU A 429 -16.33 22.47 2.46
N LYS A 430 -16.07 22.44 3.77
CA LYS A 430 -14.75 22.04 4.31
C LYS A 430 -14.41 20.60 3.94
N LYS A 431 -15.36 19.67 4.12
CA LYS A 431 -15.21 18.26 3.76
C LYS A 431 -14.98 18.07 2.26
N GLN A 432 -15.72 18.81 1.43
CA GLN A 432 -15.51 18.78 -0.02
C GLN A 432 -14.11 19.27 -0.42
N LYS A 433 -13.65 20.41 0.13
CA LYS A 433 -12.31 20.94 -0.12
C LYS A 433 -11.20 19.96 0.31
N GLU A 434 -11.38 19.25 1.41
CA GLU A 434 -10.44 18.21 1.86
C GLU A 434 -10.36 17.06 0.86
N ILE A 435 -11.49 16.61 0.31
CA ILE A 435 -11.55 15.57 -0.73
C ILE A 435 -10.90 16.07 -2.02
N ASP A 436 -11.26 17.26 -2.50
CA ASP A 436 -10.72 17.84 -3.74
C ASP A 436 -9.18 17.99 -3.67
N ALA A 437 -8.65 18.35 -2.50
CA ALA A 437 -7.22 18.44 -2.27
C ALA A 437 -6.48 17.10 -2.45
N LEU A 438 -7.14 15.96 -2.26
CA LEU A 438 -6.54 14.64 -2.50
C LEU A 438 -6.28 14.38 -4.00
N PHE A 439 -7.10 14.99 -4.87
CA PHE A 439 -6.98 14.91 -6.32
C PHE A 439 -6.01 15.95 -6.90
N ALA A 440 -5.47 16.86 -6.09
CA ALA A 440 -4.46 17.80 -6.56
C ALA A 440 -3.20 17.07 -7.03
N PHE A 441 -2.71 17.44 -8.22
CA PHE A 441 -1.49 16.91 -8.80
C PHE A 441 -0.49 18.04 -9.13
N PRO A 442 0.81 17.88 -8.80
CA PRO A 442 1.35 16.86 -7.90
C PRO A 442 0.83 17.03 -6.46
N PRO A 443 0.70 15.95 -5.68
CA PRO A 443 0.30 16.06 -4.29
C PRO A 443 1.35 16.86 -3.50
N ALA A 444 0.91 17.62 -2.50
CA ALA A 444 1.78 18.51 -1.73
C ALA A 444 2.96 17.79 -1.02
N SER A 445 2.83 16.50 -0.74
CA SER A 445 3.89 15.66 -0.17
C SER A 445 4.99 15.27 -1.17
N HIS A 446 4.77 15.47 -2.47
CA HIS A 446 5.72 15.11 -3.53
C HIS A 446 6.07 16.30 -4.44
N ARG A 447 5.68 17.52 -4.09
CA ARG A 447 6.11 18.71 -4.83
C ARG A 447 7.54 19.08 -4.42
N SER A 448 8.42 19.27 -5.41
CA SER A 448 9.81 19.65 -5.17
C SER A 448 9.91 20.99 -4.45
N SER A 449 10.81 21.09 -3.48
CA SER A 449 11.24 22.33 -2.85
C SER A 449 12.71 22.60 -3.16
N LEU A 450 13.09 23.85 -3.41
CA LEU A 450 14.50 24.22 -3.62
C LEU A 450 15.17 24.56 -2.29
N CYS A 451 16.37 24.03 -2.08
CA CYS A 451 17.18 24.37 -0.92
C CYS A 451 17.56 25.86 -0.97
N SER A 452 17.20 26.60 0.06
CA SER A 452 17.52 28.03 0.20
C SER A 452 19.00 28.31 0.45
N GLU A 453 19.85 27.28 0.52
CA GLU A 453 21.29 27.42 0.64
C GLU A 453 21.89 27.64 -0.75
N ARG A 454 22.49 28.82 -0.97
CA ARG A 454 22.89 29.29 -2.30
C ARG A 454 23.91 28.37 -2.98
N ALA A 455 24.83 27.80 -2.20
CA ALA A 455 25.83 26.85 -2.68
C ALA A 455 25.27 25.43 -2.94
N CYS A 456 24.08 25.11 -2.42
CA CYS A 456 23.45 23.81 -2.60
C CYS A 456 22.43 23.85 -3.74
N GLY A 457 21.41 24.71 -3.64
CA GLY A 457 20.33 24.84 -4.63
C GLY A 457 19.52 23.56 -4.89
N ALA A 458 19.84 22.44 -4.23
CA ALA A 458 19.31 21.14 -4.56
C ALA A 458 17.81 21.04 -4.28
N ARG A 459 17.11 20.26 -5.11
CA ARG A 459 15.73 19.89 -4.86
C ARG A 459 15.64 18.89 -3.73
N PHE A 460 14.59 19.01 -2.92
CA PHE A 460 14.24 18.01 -1.93
C PHE A 460 12.72 17.93 -1.78
N VAL A 461 12.27 16.81 -1.22
CA VAL A 461 10.87 16.56 -0.92
C VAL A 461 10.65 16.61 0.59
N LEU A 462 9.50 17.12 1.00
CA LEU A 462 9.01 16.98 2.38
C LEU A 462 8.04 15.83 2.42
N SER A 463 8.53 14.71 2.93
CA SER A 463 7.77 13.46 3.02
C SER A 463 6.46 13.66 3.79
N LYS A 464 5.49 12.78 3.54
CA LYS A 464 4.21 12.75 4.27
C LYS A 464 4.41 12.73 5.79
N GLY A 465 5.34 11.91 6.28
CA GLY A 465 5.67 11.81 7.71
C GLY A 465 6.27 13.10 8.29
N GLU A 466 7.25 13.70 7.60
CA GLU A 466 7.85 14.96 8.05
C GLU A 466 6.82 16.09 8.09
N ARG A 467 5.97 16.21 7.07
CA ARG A 467 4.91 17.22 7.04
C ARG A 467 3.93 17.06 8.20
N ALA A 468 3.52 15.83 8.48
CA ALA A 468 2.62 15.53 9.60
C ALA A 468 3.26 15.89 10.94
N PHE A 469 4.53 15.53 11.14
CA PHE A 469 5.28 15.86 12.34
C PHE A 469 5.42 17.38 12.53
N LEU A 470 5.79 18.11 11.47
CA LEU A 470 5.94 19.57 11.53
C LEU A 470 4.61 20.25 11.86
N ALA A 471 3.51 19.81 11.25
CA ALA A 471 2.18 20.33 11.53
C ALA A 471 1.75 20.06 12.98
N GLU A 472 1.95 18.84 13.49
CA GLU A 472 1.63 18.47 14.87
C GLU A 472 2.39 19.32 15.89
N LYS A 473 3.66 19.64 15.60
CA LYS A 473 4.50 20.49 16.46
C LYS A 473 4.33 21.98 16.23
N GLY A 474 3.50 22.40 15.27
CA GLY A 474 3.32 23.81 14.90
C GLY A 474 4.58 24.44 14.28
N TYR A 475 5.47 23.63 13.68
CA TYR A 475 6.68 24.10 13.04
C TYR A 475 6.45 24.47 11.57
N ALA A 476 7.13 25.54 11.14
CA ALA A 476 7.15 25.92 9.73
C ALA A 476 7.90 24.88 8.89
N PRO A 477 7.47 24.63 7.63
CA PRO A 477 8.21 23.82 6.69
C PRO A 477 9.64 24.32 6.49
N PRO A 478 10.65 23.43 6.48
CA PRO A 478 12.04 23.82 6.34
C PRO A 478 12.33 24.33 4.92
N THR A 479 13.13 25.38 4.81
CA THR A 479 13.56 25.94 3.52
C THR A 479 14.88 25.34 3.01
N ARG A 480 15.56 24.52 3.82
CA ARG A 480 16.82 23.84 3.47
C ARG A 480 16.62 22.32 3.48
N CYS A 481 17.34 21.64 2.59
CA CYS A 481 17.41 20.18 2.56
C CYS A 481 18.06 19.64 3.85
N LYS A 482 17.81 18.36 4.16
CA LYS A 482 18.33 17.71 5.38
C LYS A 482 19.85 17.85 5.55
N PRO A 483 20.70 17.57 4.53
CA PRO A 483 22.15 17.75 4.65
C PRO A 483 22.55 19.18 5.05
N CYS A 484 21.97 20.22 4.45
CA CYS A 484 22.28 21.62 4.81
C CYS A 484 21.77 21.99 6.20
N ARG A 485 20.64 21.44 6.66
CA ARG A 485 20.16 21.63 8.03
C ARG A 485 21.12 20.99 9.04
N ASP A 486 21.55 19.77 8.77
CA ASP A 486 22.44 19.01 9.64
C ASP A 486 23.84 19.67 9.71
N ALA A 487 24.40 20.09 8.57
CA ALA A 487 25.66 20.84 8.52
C ALA A 487 25.59 22.16 9.29
N ARG A 488 24.48 22.90 9.19
CA ARG A 488 24.29 24.15 9.94
C ARG A 488 24.08 23.91 11.44
N LYS A 489 23.47 22.78 11.80
CA LYS A 489 23.35 22.37 13.21
C LYS A 489 24.72 22.02 13.77
N ALA A 490 25.54 21.29 13.03
CA ALA A 490 26.91 20.95 13.39
C ALA A 490 27.79 22.22 13.54
N SER A 491 27.69 23.18 12.61
CA SER A 491 28.48 24.42 12.68
C SER A 491 28.07 25.36 13.82
N ARG A 492 26.83 25.26 14.30
CA ARG A 492 26.36 25.99 15.50
C ARG A 492 26.74 25.31 16.83
N GLY A 493 27.20 24.06 16.78
CA GLY A 493 27.49 23.21 17.95
C GLY A 493 28.83 23.46 18.65
N GLY A 494 29.62 24.46 18.26
CA GLY A 494 30.91 24.77 18.88
C GLY A 494 30.90 25.85 19.98
N ARG A 495 29.76 26.46 20.32
CA ARG A 495 29.69 27.56 21.31
C ARG A 495 28.48 27.48 22.26
N GLY A 496 28.15 26.29 22.72
CA GLY A 496 27.11 26.12 23.74
C GLY A 496 27.36 24.86 24.55
N ALA A 497 28.01 25.01 25.70
CA ALA A 497 28.05 23.98 26.73
C ALA A 497 26.62 23.47 27.03
N PRO A 498 26.44 22.19 27.37
CA PRO A 498 25.12 21.61 27.57
C PRO A 498 24.49 22.25 28.83
N ARG A 499 23.37 22.96 28.66
CA ARG A 499 22.44 23.14 29.78
C ARG A 499 21.85 21.77 30.08
N ALA A 500 22.22 21.23 31.24
CA ALA A 500 21.64 20.05 31.82
C ALA A 500 20.11 20.20 31.88
N ASN A 501 19.42 19.48 31.00
CA ASN A 501 18.08 18.96 31.23
C ASN A 501 18.16 17.47 30.88
N LEU A 502 18.58 16.69 31.86
CA LEU A 502 18.53 15.24 31.85
C LEU A 502 17.06 14.80 31.82
N SER A 503 16.65 14.20 30.70
CA SER A 503 15.85 12.96 30.63
C SER A 503 15.59 12.61 29.17
N ALA A 504 16.62 12.15 28.47
CA ALA A 504 16.48 11.36 27.25
C ALA A 504 17.25 10.06 27.50
N VAL A 505 16.51 8.97 27.68
CA VAL A 505 17.05 7.61 27.69
C VAL A 505 17.22 7.21 26.23
N SER A 506 18.47 7.18 25.77
CA SER A 506 18.85 6.48 24.54
C SER A 506 19.90 5.44 24.91
N ALA A 507 19.54 4.19 24.62
CA ALA A 507 20.38 3.00 24.74
C ALA A 507 21.70 3.18 23.98
N THR A 508 22.79 2.67 24.56
CA THR A 508 24.04 2.42 23.86
C THR A 508 24.47 0.97 24.07
N PRO A 509 25.01 0.30 23.05
CA PRO A 509 25.57 -1.03 23.15
C PRO A 509 27.03 -1.01 23.61
N SER A 510 27.45 -2.15 24.14
CA SER A 510 28.71 -2.45 24.81
C SER A 510 29.80 -3.03 23.88
N SER A 511 31.08 -2.67 24.12
CA SER A 511 32.29 -3.55 24.18
C SER A 511 33.62 -2.74 24.01
N PRO A 512 34.82 -3.26 24.37
CA PRO A 512 35.32 -3.61 25.72
C PRO A 512 36.76 -3.07 26.02
N VAL A 513 37.34 -3.46 27.18
CA VAL A 513 38.79 -3.42 27.59
C VAL A 513 39.24 -2.08 28.21
N ARG A 514 39.97 -1.92 29.35
CA ARG A 514 40.94 -2.72 30.14
C ARG A 514 40.99 -2.23 31.62
N ALA A 515 41.33 -3.10 32.57
CA ALA A 515 41.58 -2.80 34.00
C ALA A 515 42.94 -2.10 34.25
N PRO A 516 43.17 -1.41 35.40
CA PRO A 516 43.51 -2.09 36.68
C PRO A 516 42.86 -1.49 37.96
N SER A 517 42.88 -2.29 39.05
CA SER A 517 42.38 -2.06 40.42
C SER A 517 43.43 -1.41 41.35
N PRO A 518 43.28 -1.33 42.71
CA PRO A 518 42.08 -1.28 43.59
C PRO A 518 42.14 -0.13 44.64
N GLY A 519 41.01 0.20 45.28
CA GLY A 519 41.07 0.92 46.57
C GLY A 519 39.74 1.51 47.08
N GLY A 520 39.15 0.85 48.09
CA GLY A 520 38.29 1.50 49.11
C GLY A 520 36.77 1.32 49.00
N THR A 521 36.22 0.44 49.82
CA THR A 521 34.81 0.39 50.28
C THR A 521 34.79 0.57 51.81
N PRO A 522 33.63 0.77 52.47
CA PRO A 522 32.48 1.62 52.11
C PRO A 522 31.96 2.45 53.33
N GLY A 523 31.08 3.42 53.07
CA GLY A 523 30.24 4.05 54.11
C GLY A 523 28.85 4.32 53.56
N GLY A 524 27.86 3.49 53.92
CA GLY A 524 26.44 3.77 53.71
C GLY A 524 25.95 4.87 54.66
N PRO A 525 24.82 5.54 54.36
CA PRO A 525 23.55 4.96 54.82
C PRO A 525 22.31 5.20 53.92
N GLN A 526 21.45 4.18 53.99
CA GLN A 526 19.98 4.17 54.06
C GLN A 526 19.11 4.77 52.93
N VAL A 527 18.39 3.82 52.33
CA VAL A 527 17.30 3.93 51.38
C VAL A 527 16.02 4.41 52.08
N GLY A 528 15.47 5.54 51.63
CA GLY A 528 14.08 5.92 51.86
C GLY A 528 13.24 5.58 50.64
N VAL A 529 12.45 4.50 50.72
CA VAL A 529 11.50 4.10 49.66
C VAL A 529 10.32 5.07 49.66
N ARG A 530 10.07 5.74 48.53
CA ARG A 530 8.81 6.44 48.23
C ARG A 530 8.06 5.64 47.16
N PRO A 531 6.75 5.38 47.31
CA PRO A 531 5.99 4.61 46.33
C PRO A 531 5.82 5.41 45.01
N PRO A 532 5.74 4.73 43.86
CA PRO A 532 5.56 5.40 42.58
C PRO A 532 4.16 6.03 42.47
N ARG A 533 4.12 7.27 42.01
CA ARG A 533 2.89 7.96 41.59
C ARG A 533 2.30 7.23 40.38
N THR A 534 1.07 6.75 40.53
CA THR A 534 0.22 6.25 39.46
C THR A 534 0.01 7.31 38.38
N LEU A 535 0.43 7.03 37.16
CA LEU A 535 0.04 7.79 35.97
C LEU A 535 -1.41 7.42 35.62
N LYS A 536 -2.27 8.44 35.54
CA LYS A 536 -3.70 8.31 35.22
C LYS A 536 -3.86 7.98 33.74
N ALA A 537 -4.58 6.90 33.43
CA ALA A 537 -4.94 6.51 32.07
C ALA A 537 -5.76 7.62 31.37
N PRO A 538 -5.65 7.77 30.04
CA PRO A 538 -6.51 8.70 29.30
C PRO A 538 -7.96 8.21 29.36
N SER A 539 -8.86 9.09 29.79
CA SER A 539 -10.29 8.84 29.83
C SER A 539 -10.85 8.63 28.42
N LEU A 540 -11.33 7.42 28.14
CA LEU A 540 -12.22 7.12 27.03
C LEU A 540 -13.48 8.00 27.15
N SER A 541 -13.95 8.54 26.01
CA SER A 541 -15.27 9.17 25.94
C SER A 541 -16.33 8.13 26.32
N THR A 542 -17.17 8.49 27.28
CA THR A 542 -18.21 7.65 27.91
C THR A 542 -19.21 7.05 26.91
N ASP A 543 -19.33 7.62 25.71
CA ASP A 543 -20.34 7.22 24.73
C ASP A 543 -20.05 5.86 24.07
N ALA A 544 -18.78 5.45 23.93
CA ALA A 544 -18.43 4.19 23.25
C ALA A 544 -18.58 2.96 24.17
N ALA A 545 -18.33 3.12 25.46
CA ALA A 545 -18.47 2.05 26.45
C ALA A 545 -19.95 1.79 26.78
N GLU A 546 -20.77 2.83 26.91
CA GLU A 546 -22.22 2.70 27.13
C GLU A 546 -22.94 2.02 25.96
N THR A 547 -22.43 2.17 24.74
CA THR A 547 -23.01 1.56 23.54
C THR A 547 -22.69 0.06 23.47
N ALA A 548 -21.49 -0.35 23.89
CA ALA A 548 -21.09 -1.76 23.94
C ALA A 548 -21.84 -2.54 25.04
N GLU A 549 -22.07 -1.91 26.19
CA GLU A 549 -22.80 -2.54 27.31
C GLU A 549 -24.31 -2.68 27.00
N LYS A 550 -24.91 -1.71 26.30
CA LYS A 550 -26.30 -1.80 25.82
C LYS A 550 -26.49 -2.83 24.70
N LEU A 551 -25.47 -3.07 23.86
CA LEU A 551 -25.50 -4.11 22.81
C LEU A 551 -25.38 -5.53 23.40
N ALA A 552 -24.61 -5.71 24.47
CA ALA A 552 -24.53 -6.98 25.19
C ALA A 552 -25.84 -7.33 25.93
N ALA A 553 -26.51 -6.34 26.52
CA ALA A 553 -27.78 -6.53 27.24
C ALA A 553 -28.98 -6.90 26.33
N LEU A 554 -28.93 -6.53 25.04
CA LEU A 554 -29.98 -6.87 24.06
C LEU A 554 -29.83 -8.29 23.48
N ALA A 555 -28.67 -8.93 23.63
CA ALA A 555 -28.44 -10.31 23.18
C ALA A 555 -28.95 -11.34 24.20
N VAL A 556 -29.02 -10.99 25.49
CA VAL A 556 -29.47 -11.89 26.56
C VAL A 556 -30.99 -11.95 26.68
N SER A 557 -31.72 -10.90 26.31
CA SER A 557 -33.19 -10.82 26.45
C SER A 557 -33.99 -11.51 25.32
N ARG A 558 -33.33 -12.17 24.37
CA ARG A 558 -33.98 -12.94 23.29
C ARG A 558 -33.84 -14.47 23.42
N GLY A 559 -33.29 -14.95 24.54
CA GLY A 559 -33.06 -16.38 24.80
C GLY A 559 -34.06 -17.06 25.74
N GLU A 560 -35.07 -16.37 26.28
CA GLU A 560 -36.01 -16.92 27.28
C GLU A 560 -37.49 -16.86 26.84
N ALA A 561 -37.78 -16.91 25.54
CA ALA A 561 -39.16 -16.89 25.03
C ALA A 561 -39.46 -18.00 24.01
N ASP A 562 -38.85 -19.17 24.19
CA ASP A 562 -39.27 -20.44 23.58
C ASP A 562 -38.98 -21.60 24.56
N GLU A 563 -39.83 -21.71 25.59
CA GLU A 563 -40.23 -22.96 26.26
C GLU A 563 -41.73 -22.89 26.62
#